data_AF-D3ST56-F1
#
_entry.id   AF-D3ST56-F1
#
_cell.length_a   1.000
_cell.length_b   1.000
_cell.length_c   1.000
_cell.angle_alpha   90.00
_cell.angle_beta   90.00
_cell.angle_gamma   90.00
#
_symmetry.space_group_name_H-M   'P 1'
#
loop_
_entity.id
_entity.type
_entity.pdbx_description
1 polymer ?
#
loop_
_entity_poly.entity_id
_entity_poly.type
_entity_poly.pdbx_seq_one_letter_code
_entity_poly.pdbx_strand_id
1 'polypeptide(L)'
;MAGSGAVLVTDTLGFSRTESNRLTDVSALEDEDAFLALENVGELGEAANDCGVVNEFTITNQLGEDATITLSSDEFDFEPHTFPLDETDSETVVVSVDEDESGEIEIEAITDPASIEATVTREAAIEDWSEPSGTEPDEADYDDILDDAEGNGTESDPYVITDDQELQAMAGDLDAHYELGRNIDASETDQWHGGDGFDPIGDEDPDEFEGVLDGNGYEICGLTIDRPGEEGVGLFSVNSGTITDLTLTHSTITGENVVGGTAGNNAGTIEEVDIVDPEITGDDGVGGVVGVNVGFPDPGVGGTIEMAAVPNGTVTGDDAVGGVVGLNDGDVATSFAGCAVTGENLVGGLAGANITTEENGDEIPGTITQSYAVGDVTGDEESAGGLVGINTGTITDTYARGDVVADEESVGGLVGTNVLGEDDPLICAIPILGPLICGLVELLVGLVSLLLFGPADPDREIVEDIEGEIYTSYAAVETAETGGDFRGGFAGVNEISGLLISDLLGTIEGSYWDEELLEPPGPGIGEGDAGDVDLTALTTDDMQGADAETEMDALDFDDVWRTVEDPDDYPELQWQDV
;
A
#
# COMPACT_ATOMS: atom_id res chain seq x y z
N MET A 1 -0.64 62.63 -0.02
CA MET A 1 0.08 62.68 -1.31
C MET A 1 1.55 62.39 -1.04
N ALA A 2 1.98 61.22 -1.51
CA ALA A 2 3.33 60.78 -1.91
C ALA A 2 4.53 60.84 -0.94
N GLY A 3 5.20 59.69 -0.86
CA GLY A 3 6.57 59.47 -0.36
C GLY A 3 6.68 58.13 0.35
N SER A 4 6.46 56.99 -0.30
CA SER A 4 7.45 56.20 -1.09
C SER A 4 8.57 55.58 -0.24
N GLY A 5 8.66 54.25 -0.27
CA GLY A 5 9.82 53.51 0.23
C GLY A 5 9.58 52.01 0.29
N ALA A 6 9.28 51.40 -0.86
CA ALA A 6 9.49 49.97 -1.08
C ALA A 6 10.99 49.66 -1.11
N VAL A 7 11.33 48.37 -0.94
CA VAL A 7 12.42 47.58 -1.57
C VAL A 7 12.91 46.53 -0.55
N LEU A 8 13.20 45.27 -0.86
CA LEU A 8 13.03 44.36 -2.01
C LEU A 8 13.87 43.11 -1.62
N VAL A 9 13.31 41.89 -1.74
CA VAL A 9 13.86 40.67 -2.41
C VAL A 9 15.17 40.07 -1.86
N THR A 10 15.28 38.78 -1.57
CA THR A 10 15.41 37.53 -2.38
C THR A 10 15.26 36.35 -1.40
N ASP A 11 14.85 35.12 -1.71
CA ASP A 11 15.15 34.33 -2.91
C ASP A 11 14.13 33.20 -3.13
N THR A 12 13.97 32.85 -4.39
CA THR A 12 13.60 31.52 -4.87
C THR A 12 14.91 30.75 -5.05
N LEU A 13 14.97 29.44 -4.77
CA LEU A 13 15.87 28.38 -5.28
C LEU A 13 15.81 27.24 -4.23
N GLY A 14 15.51 25.99 -4.56
CA GLY A 14 16.18 25.17 -5.57
C GLY A 14 17.17 24.27 -4.82
N PHE A 15 16.79 23.01 -4.62
CA PHE A 15 17.57 22.00 -3.90
C PHE A 15 18.96 21.80 -4.51
N SER A 16 19.98 21.83 -3.65
CA SER A 16 21.24 21.12 -3.89
C SER A 16 21.98 20.89 -2.58
N ARG A 17 22.29 19.62 -2.32
CA ARG A 17 23.17 18.99 -1.30
C ARG A 17 24.17 19.95 -0.62
N THR A 18 24.22 19.90 0.71
CA THR A 18 25.12 20.57 1.67
C THR A 18 24.89 22.07 1.90
N GLU A 19 24.22 22.46 2.99
CA GLU A 19 24.63 23.59 3.85
C GLU A 19 23.78 23.72 5.13
N SER A 20 24.46 24.00 6.25
CA SER A 20 23.88 24.35 7.55
C SER A 20 22.97 25.59 7.41
N ASN A 21 21.66 25.43 7.61
CA ASN A 21 20.73 26.55 7.54
C ASN A 21 20.73 27.36 8.83
N ARG A 22 20.93 28.67 8.67
CA ARG A 22 21.03 29.65 9.76
C ARG A 22 20.21 30.88 9.39
N LEU A 23 19.52 31.42 10.40
CA LEU A 23 18.83 32.71 10.53
C LEU A 23 17.36 32.79 10.10
N THR A 24 16.47 32.76 11.09
CA THR A 24 15.29 33.64 11.14
C THR A 24 15.65 34.86 11.98
N ASP A 25 15.91 36.01 11.35
CA ASP A 25 16.20 37.28 12.05
C ASP A 25 14.87 37.88 12.56
N VAL A 26 14.46 37.53 13.78
CA VAL A 26 13.21 38.04 14.39
C VAL A 26 13.47 39.42 14.98
N SER A 27 13.12 40.47 14.25
CA SER A 27 13.15 41.83 14.80
C SER A 27 11.96 42.08 15.72
N ALA A 28 12.24 42.30 17.01
CA ALA A 28 11.39 42.80 18.10
C ALA A 28 9.92 43.18 17.75
N LEU A 29 8.97 42.38 18.23
CA LEU A 29 7.57 42.77 18.38
C LEU A 29 7.38 43.41 19.76
N GLU A 30 6.94 44.67 19.82
CA GLU A 30 6.69 45.42 21.07
C GLU A 30 5.33 45.06 21.74
N ASP A 31 4.97 43.78 21.82
CA ASP A 31 3.75 43.32 22.52
C ASP A 31 4.10 42.35 23.65
N GLU A 32 3.41 42.46 24.80
CA GLU A 32 3.61 41.60 26.00
C GLU A 32 3.22 40.13 25.79
N ASP A 33 2.81 39.76 24.56
CA ASP A 33 2.45 38.43 24.09
C ASP A 33 3.27 38.10 22.81
N ALA A 34 4.59 38.30 22.82
CA ALA A 34 5.43 38.05 21.65
C ALA A 34 5.63 36.53 21.42
N PHE A 35 4.82 35.96 20.53
CA PHE A 35 4.92 34.57 20.07
C PHE A 35 6.10 34.40 19.10
N LEU A 36 6.93 33.40 19.35
CA LEU A 36 7.84 32.83 18.35
C LEU A 36 7.12 31.64 17.74
N ALA A 37 6.23 31.90 16.79
CA ALA A 37 5.78 30.86 15.89
C ALA A 37 6.91 30.64 14.87
N LEU A 38 7.41 29.41 14.76
CA LEU A 38 8.17 28.98 13.59
C LEU A 38 7.19 28.84 12.41
N GLU A 39 6.56 29.95 12.00
CA GLU A 39 5.53 30.04 10.94
C GLU A 39 6.05 29.66 9.53
N ASN A 40 7.30 29.21 9.42
CA ASN A 40 7.93 28.71 8.21
C ASN A 40 9.24 28.01 8.59
N VAL A 41 9.15 26.86 9.26
CA VAL A 41 9.95 25.74 8.74
C VAL A 41 9.20 25.37 7.45
N GLY A 42 9.38 26.18 6.39
CA GLY A 42 8.58 26.02 5.17
C GLY A 42 8.76 24.58 4.76
N GLU A 43 7.65 23.84 4.62
CA GLU A 43 7.58 22.38 4.45
C GLU A 43 8.95 21.78 4.75
N LEU A 44 9.19 21.30 5.99
CA LEU A 44 10.24 20.29 6.17
C LEU A 44 10.06 19.37 4.98
N GLY A 45 10.97 19.47 4.01
CA GLY A 45 10.56 19.19 2.63
C GLY A 45 9.94 17.81 2.61
N GLU A 46 8.96 17.61 1.74
CA GLU A 46 8.77 16.33 1.07
C GLU A 46 10.12 15.97 0.40
N ALA A 47 11.13 15.66 1.20
CA ALA A 47 12.24 14.83 0.83
C ALA A 47 11.68 13.46 1.17
N ALA A 48 10.97 12.90 0.19
CA ALA A 48 10.14 11.70 0.29
C ALA A 48 10.87 10.44 0.81
N ASN A 49 12.16 10.51 1.20
CA ASN A 49 13.01 9.33 1.39
C ASN A 49 14.02 9.53 2.54
N ASP A 50 13.66 10.13 3.69
CA ASP A 50 14.66 10.48 4.72
C ASP A 50 14.63 9.53 5.93
N CYS A 51 15.23 8.37 5.72
CA CYS A 51 15.35 7.28 6.66
C CYS A 51 16.00 7.69 7.99
N GLY A 52 15.25 7.60 9.09
CA GLY A 52 15.81 7.79 10.44
C GLY A 52 16.10 9.23 10.80
N VAL A 53 15.33 10.17 10.24
CA VAL A 53 15.52 11.59 10.52
C VAL A 53 14.98 11.98 11.86
N VAL A 54 15.86 12.53 12.71
CA VAL A 54 15.45 13.28 13.89
C VAL A 54 15.75 14.75 13.71
N ASN A 55 14.81 15.59 14.15
CA ASN A 55 14.98 17.03 14.12
C ASN A 55 15.53 17.48 15.48
N GLU A 56 16.79 17.94 15.52
CA GLU A 56 17.33 18.60 16.70
C GLU A 56 17.03 20.11 16.69
N PHE A 57 16.49 20.60 17.79
CA PHE A 57 16.20 22.02 17.98
C PHE A 57 17.20 22.60 18.99
N THR A 58 18.13 23.44 18.53
CA THR A 58 19.03 24.19 19.43
C THR A 58 18.49 25.60 19.66
N ILE A 59 18.21 25.92 20.91
CA ILE A 59 17.70 27.24 21.31
C ILE A 59 18.78 27.98 22.09
N THR A 60 19.14 29.18 21.62
CA THR A 60 20.21 29.99 22.21
C THR A 60 19.68 31.32 22.71
N ASN A 61 19.90 31.61 23.99
CA ASN A 61 19.68 32.95 24.52
C ASN A 61 20.87 33.85 24.13
N GLN A 62 20.65 34.78 23.20
CA GLN A 62 21.69 35.73 22.76
C GLN A 62 21.72 37.05 23.55
N LEU A 63 20.94 37.14 24.63
CA LEU A 63 20.83 38.34 25.44
C LEU A 63 21.46 38.19 26.80
N GLY A 64 21.93 39.32 27.31
CA GLY A 64 22.47 39.45 28.67
C GLY A 64 21.39 39.57 29.75
N GLU A 65 20.28 38.82 29.67
CA GLU A 65 19.30 38.66 30.76
C GLU A 65 18.78 37.20 30.83
N ASP A 66 18.48 36.72 32.05
CA ASP A 66 17.97 35.36 32.29
C ASP A 66 16.56 35.18 31.69
N ALA A 67 16.33 34.07 30.98
CA ALA A 67 15.05 33.72 30.38
C ALA A 67 14.58 32.32 30.83
N THR A 68 13.29 32.04 30.64
CA THR A 68 12.73 30.69 30.76
C THR A 68 11.94 30.41 29.50
N ILE A 69 12.25 29.29 28.85
CA ILE A 69 11.61 28.85 27.62
C ILE A 69 10.82 27.57 27.90
N THR A 70 9.60 27.53 27.38
CA THR A 70 8.76 26.33 27.32
C THR A 70 8.58 25.94 25.87
N LEU A 71 8.76 24.65 25.60
CA LEU A 71 8.41 24.02 24.34
C LEU A 71 7.15 23.18 24.55
N SER A 72 6.21 23.29 23.61
CA SER A 72 5.01 22.47 23.56
C SER A 72 4.60 22.23 22.11
N SER A 73 3.89 21.14 21.89
CA SER A 73 3.12 20.91 20.67
C SER A 73 1.76 20.33 21.09
N ASP A 74 0.72 20.70 20.34
CA ASP A 74 -0.60 20.08 20.43
C ASP A 74 -0.78 18.98 19.35
N GLU A 75 0.17 18.89 18.40
CA GLU A 75 0.14 17.97 17.25
C GLU A 75 1.08 16.77 17.45
N PHE A 76 2.25 16.97 18.07
CA PHE A 76 3.18 15.88 18.39
C PHE A 76 2.99 15.37 19.82
N ASP A 77 3.13 14.05 20.08
CA ASP A 77 3.11 13.48 21.43
C ASP A 77 4.41 13.79 22.21
N PHE A 78 4.54 15.06 22.63
CA PHE A 78 5.69 15.60 23.35
C PHE A 78 5.27 16.21 24.69
N GLU A 79 5.83 15.70 25.80
CA GLU A 79 5.60 16.32 27.11
C GLU A 79 6.21 17.74 27.15
N PRO A 80 5.42 18.78 27.51
CA PRO A 80 5.93 20.16 27.55
C PRO A 80 7.16 20.29 28.43
N HIS A 81 8.26 20.76 27.85
CA HIS A 81 9.53 20.86 28.54
C HIS A 81 9.90 22.32 28.79
N THR A 82 10.19 22.66 30.06
CA THR A 82 10.57 24.01 30.48
C THR A 82 12.00 24.01 31.00
N PHE A 83 12.85 24.90 30.48
CA PHE A 83 14.23 25.04 30.92
C PHE A 83 14.64 26.52 31.11
N PRO A 84 15.47 26.82 32.14
CA PRO A 84 16.05 28.14 32.32
C PRO A 84 17.24 28.34 31.37
N LEU A 85 17.37 29.55 30.79
CA LEU A 85 18.53 29.96 29.99
C LEU A 85 19.16 31.23 30.55
N ASP A 86 20.43 31.17 30.94
CA ASP A 86 21.21 32.33 31.40
C ASP A 86 21.86 33.09 30.21
N GLU A 87 22.50 34.23 30.50
CA GLU A 87 23.02 35.25 29.55
C GLU A 87 23.92 34.77 28.37
N THR A 88 24.29 33.48 28.32
CA THR A 88 25.14 32.88 27.27
C THR A 88 24.85 31.39 27.01
N ASP A 89 23.77 30.84 27.55
CA ASP A 89 23.50 29.40 27.48
C ASP A 89 22.70 29.02 26.22
N SER A 90 23.04 27.85 25.68
CA SER A 90 22.32 27.17 24.61
C SER A 90 21.83 25.84 25.15
N GLU A 91 20.55 25.54 24.94
CA GLU A 91 19.98 24.22 25.24
C GLU A 91 19.61 23.56 23.91
N THR A 92 19.99 22.29 23.76
CA THR A 92 19.56 21.45 22.65
C THR A 92 18.40 20.60 23.13
N VAL A 93 17.29 20.65 22.41
CA VAL A 93 16.12 19.82 22.62
C VAL A 93 15.98 18.94 21.38
N VAL A 94 15.99 17.63 21.61
CA VAL A 94 15.75 16.64 20.57
C VAL A 94 14.25 16.43 20.52
N VAL A 95 13.64 16.61 19.33
CA VAL A 95 12.24 16.26 19.10
C VAL A 95 12.22 15.25 17.98
N SER A 96 11.87 14.03 18.32
CA SER A 96 11.51 13.01 17.35
C SER A 96 10.14 13.40 16.80
N VAL A 97 10.07 13.55 15.49
CA VAL A 97 8.83 13.78 14.74
C VAL A 97 8.64 12.51 13.95
N ASP A 98 7.46 11.89 14.02
CA ASP A 98 7.15 10.78 13.13
C ASP A 98 7.12 11.28 11.69
N GLU A 99 7.61 10.48 10.74
CA GLU A 99 7.94 10.96 9.39
C GLU A 99 6.69 11.42 8.59
N ASP A 100 5.50 10.98 9.02
CA ASP A 100 4.19 11.30 8.45
C ASP A 100 3.45 12.48 9.12
N GLU A 101 3.97 13.02 10.23
CA GLU A 101 3.30 14.08 10.98
C GLU A 101 3.85 15.47 10.61
N SER A 102 3.07 16.26 9.87
CA SER A 102 3.30 17.70 9.76
C SER A 102 2.73 18.41 10.99
N GLY A 103 3.52 19.22 11.69
CA GLY A 103 3.01 19.99 12.81
C GLY A 103 3.88 21.15 13.29
N GLU A 104 3.31 21.99 14.13
CA GLU A 104 3.94 23.19 14.69
C GLU A 104 4.48 22.93 16.11
N ILE A 105 5.73 23.33 16.34
CA ILE A 105 6.32 23.40 17.69
C ILE A 105 6.23 24.84 18.19
N GLU A 106 5.52 25.04 19.28
CA GLU A 106 5.36 26.34 19.92
C GLU A 106 6.50 26.60 20.92
N ILE A 107 7.09 27.81 20.85
CA ILE A 107 8.12 28.29 21.77
C ILE A 107 7.58 29.49 22.56
N GLU A 108 7.30 29.30 23.85
CA GLU A 108 6.84 30.38 24.73
C GLU A 108 7.98 30.88 25.64
N ALA A 109 8.26 32.20 25.59
CA ALA A 109 9.23 32.86 26.45
C ALA A 109 8.52 33.62 27.59
N ILE A 110 8.82 33.28 28.85
CA ILE A 110 8.10 33.82 30.03
C ILE A 110 8.61 35.21 30.46
N THR A 111 9.66 35.74 29.83
CA THR A 111 10.28 37.04 30.13
C THR A 111 10.68 37.75 28.84
N ASP A 112 10.23 38.99 28.62
CA ASP A 112 10.44 39.86 27.43
C ASP A 112 11.92 39.96 26.99
N PRO A 113 12.38 39.05 26.12
CA PRO A 113 13.75 39.05 25.64
C PRO A 113 13.79 39.84 24.33
N ALA A 114 14.66 40.84 24.25
CA ALA A 114 14.85 41.63 23.02
C ALA A 114 15.16 40.83 21.72
N SER A 115 15.48 39.52 21.78
CA SER A 115 15.69 38.56 20.68
C SER A 115 16.02 37.14 21.22
N ILE A 116 15.35 36.09 20.74
CA ILE A 116 15.73 34.67 20.92
C ILE A 116 16.15 34.14 19.53
N GLU A 117 17.26 33.39 19.43
CA GLU A 117 17.60 32.64 18.23
C GLU A 117 17.34 31.14 18.47
N ALA A 118 16.44 30.56 17.68
CA ALA A 118 16.29 29.11 17.55
C ALA A 118 16.95 28.68 16.23
N THR A 119 17.75 27.61 16.28
CA THR A 119 18.31 26.96 15.10
C THR A 119 17.81 25.53 15.10
N VAL A 120 17.11 25.12 14.04
CA VAL A 120 16.79 23.73 13.79
C VAL A 120 17.95 23.12 13.02
N THR A 121 18.55 22.08 13.58
CA THR A 121 19.53 21.22 12.92
C THR A 121 18.87 19.88 12.72
N ARG A 122 18.63 19.50 11.46
CA ARG A 122 18.29 18.12 11.13
C ARG A 122 19.53 17.27 11.37
N GLU A 123 19.45 16.34 12.30
CA GLU A 123 20.51 15.39 12.59
C GLU A 123 19.84 14.02 12.60
N ALA A 124 20.06 13.22 11.55
CA ALA A 124 19.55 11.86 11.50
C ALA A 124 19.88 11.17 12.84
N ALA A 125 18.88 10.65 13.54
CA ALA A 125 19.17 9.87 14.73
C ALA A 125 19.71 8.54 14.24
N ILE A 126 21.05 8.46 14.18
CA ILE A 126 21.82 7.25 13.94
C ILE A 126 21.76 6.39 15.21
N GLU A 127 20.58 6.01 15.66
CA GLU A 127 20.44 4.99 16.71
C GLU A 127 19.80 3.70 16.18
N ASP A 128 19.93 3.40 14.86
CA ASP A 128 20.11 2.00 14.37
C ASP A 128 20.39 1.88 12.85
N TRP A 129 20.06 2.89 12.05
CA TRP A 129 20.15 2.89 10.58
C TRP A 129 21.53 2.67 9.99
N SER A 130 21.66 1.81 8.96
CA SER A 130 22.85 1.67 8.13
C SER A 130 23.24 3.02 7.50
N GLU A 131 24.54 3.20 7.25
CA GLU A 131 24.97 4.31 6.41
C GLU A 131 24.83 3.80 4.97
N PRO A 132 24.21 4.56 4.06
CA PRO A 132 24.06 4.12 2.69
C PRO A 132 25.44 3.94 2.05
N SER A 133 25.62 2.87 1.29
CA SER A 133 26.96 2.49 0.80
C SER A 133 27.49 3.40 -0.32
N GLY A 134 26.59 4.06 -1.04
CA GLY A 134 26.86 5.01 -2.11
C GLY A 134 27.42 4.42 -3.40
N THR A 135 27.58 3.10 -3.48
CA THR A 135 27.95 2.40 -4.70
C THR A 135 27.34 1.01 -4.72
N GLU A 136 26.75 0.65 -5.86
CA GLU A 136 26.35 -0.72 -6.20
C GLU A 136 27.50 -1.74 -5.97
N PRO A 137 27.23 -2.92 -5.41
CA PRO A 137 28.18 -4.03 -5.40
C PRO A 137 28.37 -4.62 -6.81
N ASP A 138 29.56 -5.18 -7.08
CA ASP A 138 29.79 -5.96 -8.31
C ASP A 138 29.25 -7.39 -8.07
N GLU A 139 28.43 -7.90 -8.99
CA GLU A 139 27.89 -9.28 -8.94
C GLU A 139 28.99 -10.33 -8.71
N ALA A 140 30.19 -10.10 -9.25
CA ALA A 140 31.33 -11.01 -9.07
C ALA A 140 31.85 -11.09 -7.62
N ASP A 141 31.45 -10.14 -6.77
CA ASP A 141 31.86 -10.01 -5.38
C ASP A 141 30.73 -10.42 -4.41
N TYR A 142 29.53 -10.83 -4.86
CA TYR A 142 28.41 -11.22 -3.97
C TYR A 142 28.79 -12.34 -2.99
N ASP A 143 29.40 -13.43 -3.48
CA ASP A 143 29.91 -14.51 -2.63
C ASP A 143 30.88 -14.00 -1.55
N ASP A 144 31.77 -13.06 -1.92
CA ASP A 144 32.77 -12.51 -1.01
C ASP A 144 32.12 -11.57 0.03
N ILE A 145 31.05 -10.83 -0.36
CA ILE A 145 30.25 -9.99 0.55
C ILE A 145 29.53 -10.86 1.58
N LEU A 146 28.83 -11.91 1.13
CA LEU A 146 28.12 -12.83 2.03
C LEU A 146 29.09 -13.62 2.93
N ASP A 147 30.25 -14.05 2.43
CA ASP A 147 31.29 -14.72 3.24
C ASP A 147 31.86 -13.81 4.34
N ASP A 148 31.82 -12.50 4.17
CA ASP A 148 32.29 -11.50 5.14
C ASP A 148 31.19 -11.05 6.13
N ALA A 149 29.91 -11.27 5.81
CA ALA A 149 28.77 -11.03 6.70
C ALA A 149 28.76 -11.96 7.93
N GLU A 150 28.00 -11.63 8.97
CA GLU A 150 27.80 -12.56 10.09
C GLU A 150 26.87 -13.71 9.66
N GLY A 151 27.16 -14.96 10.09
CA GLY A 151 26.39 -16.14 9.70
C GLY A 151 27.03 -16.99 8.61
N ASN A 152 26.30 -18.00 8.12
CA ASN A 152 26.73 -18.85 6.99
C ASN A 152 25.60 -19.30 6.06
N GLY A 153 24.44 -18.61 6.11
CA GLY A 153 23.29 -18.88 5.24
C GLY A 153 22.51 -20.15 5.55
N THR A 154 22.76 -20.82 6.68
CA THR A 154 21.98 -22.02 7.06
C THR A 154 20.85 -21.68 8.01
N GLU A 155 19.79 -22.49 8.05
CA GLU A 155 18.67 -22.34 9.00
C GLU A 155 19.10 -22.13 10.47
N SER A 156 20.25 -22.71 10.89
CA SER A 156 20.75 -22.59 12.26
C SER A 156 21.72 -21.43 12.51
N ASP A 157 22.14 -20.76 11.44
CA ASP A 157 23.16 -19.71 11.41
C ASP A 157 22.96 -18.89 10.11
N PRO A 158 21.82 -18.16 9.99
CA PRO A 158 21.48 -17.38 8.80
C PRO A 158 22.50 -16.26 8.57
N TYR A 159 22.61 -15.76 7.33
CA TYR A 159 23.35 -14.53 7.07
C TYR A 159 22.62 -13.35 7.72
N VAL A 160 23.36 -12.50 8.44
CA VAL A 160 22.83 -11.29 9.07
C VAL A 160 23.09 -10.11 8.14
N ILE A 161 22.04 -9.55 7.56
CA ILE A 161 22.11 -8.46 6.58
C ILE A 161 21.98 -7.12 7.31
N THR A 162 22.96 -6.24 7.09
CA THR A 162 23.13 -5.00 7.88
C THR A 162 23.32 -3.74 7.03
N ASP A 163 23.42 -3.88 5.71
CA ASP A 163 23.44 -2.77 4.76
C ASP A 163 22.86 -3.14 3.39
N ASP A 164 22.73 -2.13 2.53
CA ASP A 164 22.18 -2.19 1.18
C ASP A 164 23.01 -3.06 0.23
N GLN A 165 24.34 -3.17 0.44
CA GLN A 165 25.20 -4.04 -0.38
C GLN A 165 25.01 -5.51 -0.02
N GLU A 166 24.94 -5.82 1.27
CA GLU A 166 24.62 -7.16 1.77
C GLU A 166 23.23 -7.60 1.32
N LEU A 167 22.25 -6.68 1.34
CA LEU A 167 20.90 -6.91 0.82
C LEU A 167 20.94 -7.30 -0.67
N GLN A 168 21.63 -6.53 -1.51
CA GLN A 168 21.78 -6.84 -2.94
C GLN A 168 22.55 -8.14 -3.18
N ALA A 169 23.52 -8.46 -2.33
CA ALA A 169 24.36 -9.66 -2.45
C ALA A 169 23.60 -10.96 -2.16
N MET A 170 22.37 -10.91 -1.62
CA MET A 170 21.51 -12.09 -1.47
C MET A 170 21.26 -12.81 -2.80
N ALA A 171 21.34 -12.10 -3.93
CA ALA A 171 21.29 -12.69 -5.27
C ALA A 171 22.44 -13.68 -5.56
N GLY A 172 23.49 -13.72 -4.73
CA GLY A 172 24.58 -14.70 -4.82
C GLY A 172 24.25 -16.09 -4.29
N ASP A 173 23.26 -16.23 -3.38
CA ASP A 173 22.88 -17.51 -2.77
C ASP A 173 21.36 -17.56 -2.51
N LEU A 174 20.59 -17.83 -3.57
CA LEU A 174 19.12 -17.76 -3.57
C LEU A 174 18.42 -18.81 -2.69
N ASP A 175 19.13 -19.83 -2.23
CA ASP A 175 18.59 -20.92 -1.38
C ASP A 175 18.93 -20.72 0.11
N ALA A 176 19.65 -19.65 0.46
CA ALA A 176 20.15 -19.42 1.82
C ALA A 176 19.09 -18.83 2.77
N HIS A 177 19.42 -18.83 4.06
CA HIS A 177 18.64 -18.16 5.10
C HIS A 177 19.28 -16.83 5.48
N TYR A 178 18.47 -15.80 5.57
CA TYR A 178 18.81 -14.41 5.84
C TYR A 178 17.97 -13.87 6.99
N GLU A 179 18.57 -13.04 7.83
CA GLU A 179 17.85 -12.21 8.81
C GLU A 179 18.38 -10.77 8.75
N LEU A 180 17.53 -9.76 8.88
CA LEU A 180 18.03 -8.40 9.06
C LEU A 180 18.64 -8.24 10.46
N GLY A 181 19.76 -7.51 10.53
CA GLY A 181 20.50 -7.25 11.76
C GLY A 181 20.36 -5.83 12.30
N ARG A 182 19.72 -4.93 11.55
CA ARG A 182 19.46 -3.51 11.83
C ARG A 182 18.59 -2.89 10.72
N ASN A 183 18.08 -1.69 10.94
CA ASN A 183 17.44 -0.89 9.88
C ASN A 183 18.43 -0.54 8.76
N ILE A 184 17.98 -0.63 7.51
CA ILE A 184 18.78 -0.39 6.30
C ILE A 184 18.31 0.88 5.60
N ASP A 185 19.22 1.84 5.45
CA ASP A 185 19.05 2.98 4.55
C ASP A 185 19.47 2.55 3.13
N ALA A 186 18.48 2.37 2.25
CA ALA A 186 18.64 2.02 0.84
C ALA A 186 18.49 3.25 -0.08
N SER A 187 18.48 4.48 0.45
CA SER A 187 18.20 5.70 -0.32
C SER A 187 19.18 5.99 -1.45
N GLU A 188 20.43 5.48 -1.38
CA GLU A 188 21.41 5.64 -2.45
C GLU A 188 21.29 4.60 -3.57
N THR A 189 20.34 3.65 -3.51
CA THR A 189 20.05 2.78 -4.67
C THR A 189 19.53 3.57 -5.86
N ASP A 190 19.01 4.78 -5.68
CA ASP A 190 18.60 5.73 -6.73
C ASP A 190 19.71 6.05 -7.77
N GLN A 191 20.97 5.85 -7.38
CA GLN A 191 22.15 6.09 -8.21
C GLN A 191 22.77 4.81 -8.78
N TRP A 192 22.26 3.66 -8.36
CA TRP A 192 22.77 2.36 -8.77
C TRP A 192 22.32 2.03 -10.19
N HIS A 193 23.11 1.18 -10.83
CA HIS A 193 22.97 0.67 -12.18
C HIS A 193 22.82 1.76 -13.26
N GLY A 194 23.33 2.96 -12.97
CA GLY A 194 23.22 4.12 -13.87
C GLY A 194 21.91 4.89 -13.75
N GLY A 195 21.19 4.68 -12.65
CA GLY A 195 19.87 5.25 -12.36
C GLY A 195 18.74 4.23 -12.39
N ASP A 196 19.02 2.97 -12.75
CA ASP A 196 18.00 1.90 -12.85
C ASP A 196 17.61 1.35 -11.45
N GLY A 197 18.28 1.78 -10.38
CA GLY A 197 17.94 1.38 -9.01
C GLY A 197 18.62 0.10 -8.55
N PHE A 198 18.06 -0.51 -7.52
CA PHE A 198 18.38 -1.86 -7.05
C PHE A 198 18.05 -2.91 -8.12
N ASP A 199 18.76 -4.03 -8.14
CA ASP A 199 18.53 -5.16 -9.04
C ASP A 199 17.64 -6.20 -8.35
N PRO A 200 16.41 -6.47 -8.83
CA PRO A 200 15.51 -7.43 -8.22
C PRO A 200 16.20 -8.77 -7.94
N ILE A 201 15.98 -9.33 -6.75
CA ILE A 201 16.59 -10.60 -6.34
C ILE A 201 15.79 -11.78 -6.93
N GLY A 202 16.51 -12.72 -7.54
CA GLY A 202 15.90 -13.85 -8.24
C GLY A 202 15.40 -13.48 -9.63
N ASP A 203 15.07 -14.49 -10.42
CA ASP A 203 14.57 -14.46 -11.79
C ASP A 203 13.71 -15.73 -12.03
N GLU A 204 13.28 -16.01 -13.26
CA GLU A 204 12.54 -17.22 -13.62
C GLU A 204 13.32 -18.53 -13.34
N ASP A 205 12.61 -19.66 -13.17
CA ASP A 205 13.19 -21.01 -12.99
C ASP A 205 14.41 -21.26 -13.92
N PRO A 206 15.56 -21.65 -13.36
CA PRO A 206 15.77 -22.14 -11.99
C PRO A 206 16.36 -21.10 -11.01
N ASP A 207 16.32 -19.82 -11.35
CA ASP A 207 17.03 -18.77 -10.61
C ASP A 207 16.07 -17.97 -9.70
N GLU A 208 15.01 -18.61 -9.19
CA GLU A 208 14.03 -18.05 -8.26
C GLU A 208 14.61 -17.93 -6.84
N PHE A 209 14.10 -17.02 -6.00
CA PHE A 209 14.45 -17.01 -4.58
C PHE A 209 13.74 -18.17 -3.86
N GLU A 210 14.46 -19.24 -3.50
CA GLU A 210 13.95 -20.40 -2.74
C GLU A 210 14.26 -20.32 -1.22
N GLY A 211 15.02 -19.30 -0.82
CA GLY A 211 15.56 -19.11 0.53
C GLY A 211 14.55 -18.61 1.56
N VAL A 212 15.08 -18.08 2.66
CA VAL A 212 14.29 -17.43 3.72
C VAL A 212 14.86 -16.04 3.99
N LEU A 213 14.01 -15.02 4.00
CA LEU A 213 14.31 -13.70 4.54
C LEU A 213 13.40 -13.41 5.73
N ASP A 214 14.01 -13.19 6.89
CA ASP A 214 13.34 -12.75 8.12
C ASP A 214 13.74 -11.29 8.41
N GLY A 215 12.79 -10.35 8.33
CA GLY A 215 13.06 -8.95 8.59
C GLY A 215 13.31 -8.64 10.07
N ASN A 216 12.96 -9.55 10.99
CA ASN A 216 13.38 -9.56 12.39
C ASN A 216 13.07 -8.24 13.12
N GLY A 217 11.97 -7.58 12.73
CA GLY A 217 11.48 -6.29 13.21
C GLY A 217 12.30 -5.08 12.78
N TYR A 218 13.13 -5.20 11.74
CA TYR A 218 13.89 -4.10 11.15
C TYR A 218 13.31 -3.64 9.82
N GLU A 219 13.62 -2.40 9.47
CA GLU A 219 13.06 -1.71 8.31
C GLU A 219 14.09 -1.52 7.19
N ILE A 220 13.63 -1.56 5.94
CA ILE A 220 14.38 -1.11 4.77
C ILE A 220 13.72 0.15 4.25
N CYS A 221 14.43 1.27 4.25
CA CYS A 221 13.87 2.55 3.88
C CYS A 221 14.50 3.12 2.60
N GLY A 222 13.68 3.79 1.78
CA GLY A 222 14.16 4.58 0.65
C GLY A 222 14.59 3.74 -0.56
N LEU A 223 14.19 2.47 -0.62
CA LEU A 223 14.56 1.57 -1.71
C LEU A 223 14.03 2.10 -3.05
N THR A 224 14.93 2.34 -4.00
CA THR A 224 14.57 2.71 -5.38
C THR A 224 14.85 1.56 -6.36
N ILE A 225 13.87 1.22 -7.20
CA ILE A 225 13.96 0.35 -8.38
C ILE A 225 13.30 1.07 -9.56
N ASP A 226 14.05 1.50 -10.58
CA ASP A 226 13.53 2.28 -11.73
C ASP A 226 13.79 1.53 -13.05
N ARG A 227 12.94 0.54 -13.33
CA ARG A 227 13.08 -0.41 -14.45
C ARG A 227 11.82 -0.47 -15.32
N PRO A 228 11.38 0.64 -15.93
CA PRO A 228 10.10 0.79 -16.64
C PRO A 228 9.96 -0.04 -17.94
N GLY A 229 10.89 -0.94 -18.23
CA GLY A 229 10.87 -1.83 -19.39
C GLY A 229 11.26 -3.26 -19.05
N GLU A 230 11.21 -3.61 -17.76
CA GLU A 230 11.47 -4.95 -17.24
C GLU A 230 10.21 -5.47 -16.54
N GLU A 231 10.02 -6.78 -16.61
CA GLU A 231 8.88 -7.48 -16.01
C GLU A 231 9.33 -8.15 -14.71
N GLY A 232 8.40 -8.40 -13.78
CA GLY A 232 8.71 -9.06 -12.51
C GLY A 232 9.57 -8.17 -11.62
N VAL A 233 9.09 -6.96 -11.34
CA VAL A 233 9.84 -5.95 -10.60
C VAL A 233 9.35 -5.85 -9.16
N GLY A 234 10.26 -6.03 -8.21
CA GLY A 234 10.08 -5.82 -6.77
C GLY A 234 11.42 -6.01 -6.07
N LEU A 235 11.45 -6.01 -4.73
CA LEU A 235 12.67 -6.40 -4.01
C LEU A 235 13.15 -7.78 -4.50
N PHE A 236 12.21 -8.68 -4.74
CA PHE A 236 12.40 -9.94 -5.45
C PHE A 236 11.71 -9.92 -6.82
N SER A 237 12.34 -10.48 -7.84
CA SER A 237 11.63 -10.70 -9.11
C SER A 237 10.63 -11.84 -8.97
N VAL A 238 11.10 -12.99 -8.49
CA VAL A 238 10.30 -14.19 -8.25
C VAL A 238 10.64 -14.78 -6.88
N ASN A 239 9.63 -14.88 -6.01
CA ASN A 239 9.71 -15.53 -4.71
C ASN A 239 9.07 -16.93 -4.76
N SER A 240 9.86 -17.98 -4.50
CA SER A 240 9.42 -19.35 -4.25
C SER A 240 9.77 -19.82 -2.83
N GLY A 241 10.38 -18.94 -2.03
CA GLY A 241 10.86 -19.16 -0.67
C GLY A 241 9.90 -18.60 0.38
N THR A 242 10.46 -18.07 1.46
CA THR A 242 9.71 -17.45 2.57
C THR A 242 10.25 -16.05 2.87
N ILE A 243 9.38 -15.06 2.86
CA ILE A 243 9.67 -13.69 3.27
C ILE A 243 8.75 -13.37 4.46
N THR A 244 9.33 -12.96 5.59
CA THR A 244 8.55 -12.69 6.80
C THR A 244 9.08 -11.53 7.62
N ASP A 245 8.20 -10.88 8.40
CA ASP A 245 8.52 -9.78 9.34
C ASP A 245 9.29 -8.63 8.68
N LEU A 246 8.94 -8.31 7.43
CA LEU A 246 9.64 -7.34 6.59
C LEU A 246 8.86 -6.03 6.51
N THR A 247 9.53 -4.91 6.78
CA THR A 247 8.96 -3.58 6.58
C THR A 247 9.76 -2.82 5.51
N LEU A 248 9.10 -2.45 4.41
CA LEU A 248 9.63 -1.50 3.43
C LEU A 248 8.95 -0.15 3.66
N THR A 249 9.73 0.92 3.82
CA THR A 249 9.20 2.28 3.97
C THR A 249 9.71 3.18 2.87
N HIS A 250 8.87 4.06 2.32
CA HIS A 250 9.27 5.08 1.34
C HIS A 250 9.98 4.47 0.12
N SER A 251 9.48 3.34 -0.38
CA SER A 251 10.04 2.67 -1.56
C SER A 251 9.48 3.26 -2.85
N THR A 252 10.34 3.55 -3.82
CA THR A 252 9.94 3.94 -5.19
C THR A 252 10.25 2.79 -6.15
N ILE A 253 9.22 2.15 -6.70
CA ILE A 253 9.37 0.95 -7.53
C ILE A 253 8.62 1.17 -8.85
N THR A 254 9.34 1.12 -9.96
CA THR A 254 8.81 1.27 -11.31
C THR A 254 9.22 0.07 -12.18
N GLY A 255 8.24 -0.61 -12.78
CA GLY A 255 8.43 -1.72 -13.72
C GLY A 255 7.60 -1.55 -15.01
N GLU A 256 7.66 -2.53 -15.92
CA GLU A 256 6.70 -2.67 -17.03
C GLU A 256 5.51 -3.52 -16.55
N ASN A 257 5.65 -4.85 -16.50
CA ASN A 257 4.57 -5.75 -16.06
C ASN A 257 4.97 -6.49 -14.77
N VAL A 258 3.98 -6.94 -14.00
CA VAL A 258 4.17 -7.74 -12.79
C VAL A 258 5.04 -7.00 -11.78
N VAL A 259 4.48 -5.95 -11.18
CA VAL A 259 5.21 -5.04 -10.29
C VAL A 259 4.64 -5.13 -8.88
N GLY A 260 5.51 -5.35 -7.90
CA GLY A 260 5.16 -5.42 -6.49
C GLY A 260 6.21 -4.81 -5.58
N GLY A 261 5.81 -4.36 -4.39
CA GLY A 261 6.76 -3.86 -3.39
C GLY A 261 7.75 -4.92 -2.93
N THR A 262 7.22 -6.07 -2.52
CA THR A 262 8.01 -7.22 -2.04
C THR A 262 8.48 -8.08 -3.20
N ALA A 263 7.57 -8.49 -4.07
CA ALA A 263 7.90 -9.38 -5.19
C ALA A 263 7.12 -9.04 -6.44
N GLY A 264 7.72 -9.20 -7.62
CA GLY A 264 6.95 -9.25 -8.86
C GLY A 264 5.98 -10.43 -8.83
N ASN A 265 6.54 -11.64 -8.80
CA ASN A 265 5.79 -12.91 -8.70
C ASN A 265 6.00 -13.58 -7.34
N ASN A 266 4.91 -14.06 -6.74
CA ASN A 266 4.94 -14.88 -5.55
C ASN A 266 4.37 -16.28 -5.82
N ALA A 267 5.22 -17.29 -5.72
CA ALA A 267 4.89 -18.72 -5.68
C ALA A 267 5.21 -19.35 -4.31
N GLY A 268 5.82 -18.59 -3.40
CA GLY A 268 6.19 -18.97 -2.04
C GLY A 268 5.28 -18.35 -0.96
N THR A 269 5.87 -18.04 0.20
CA THR A 269 5.17 -17.47 1.35
C THR A 269 5.65 -16.05 1.62
N ILE A 270 4.69 -15.13 1.82
CA ILE A 270 4.88 -13.77 2.33
C ILE A 270 3.98 -13.63 3.56
N GLU A 271 4.57 -13.38 4.73
CA GLU A 271 3.84 -13.36 6.01
C GLU A 271 4.34 -12.22 6.90
N GLU A 272 3.45 -11.37 7.45
CA GLU A 272 3.82 -10.22 8.29
C GLU A 272 4.72 -9.24 7.52
N VAL A 273 4.19 -8.67 6.42
CA VAL A 273 4.94 -7.74 5.56
C VAL A 273 4.20 -6.43 5.39
N ASP A 274 4.90 -5.33 5.72
CA ASP A 274 4.37 -3.98 5.68
C ASP A 274 5.08 -3.14 4.62
N ILE A 275 4.32 -2.52 3.71
CA ILE A 275 4.82 -1.60 2.69
C ILE A 275 4.24 -0.22 2.98
N VAL A 276 5.02 0.63 3.65
CA VAL A 276 4.60 1.94 4.16
C VAL A 276 5.05 3.04 3.21
N ASP A 277 4.11 3.88 2.83
CA ASP A 277 4.25 5.00 1.88
C ASP A 277 5.00 4.66 0.58
N PRO A 278 4.61 3.59 -0.15
CA PRO A 278 5.23 3.28 -1.43
C PRO A 278 4.79 4.24 -2.54
N GLU A 279 5.66 4.43 -3.53
CA GLU A 279 5.31 4.85 -4.89
C GLU A 279 5.57 3.69 -5.85
N ILE A 280 4.53 2.91 -6.17
CA ILE A 280 4.63 1.75 -7.08
C ILE A 280 3.94 2.07 -8.40
N THR A 281 4.66 1.90 -9.51
CA THR A 281 4.17 2.16 -10.88
C THR A 281 4.50 1.00 -11.82
N GLY A 282 3.53 0.58 -12.63
CA GLY A 282 3.71 -0.37 -13.74
C GLY A 282 2.64 -0.18 -14.82
N ASP A 283 2.52 -1.16 -15.71
CA ASP A 283 1.48 -1.27 -16.74
C ASP A 283 0.51 -2.39 -16.33
N ASP A 284 0.88 -3.66 -16.45
CA ASP A 284 -0.02 -4.79 -16.16
C ASP A 284 0.35 -5.56 -14.88
N GLY A 285 -0.62 -5.86 -14.01
CA GLY A 285 -0.42 -6.68 -12.81
C GLY A 285 0.41 -5.96 -11.74
N VAL A 286 -0.14 -4.88 -11.19
CA VAL A 286 0.56 -4.01 -10.24
C VAL A 286 -0.08 -4.14 -8.86
N GLY A 287 0.71 -4.52 -7.86
CA GLY A 287 0.27 -4.62 -6.47
C GLY A 287 1.18 -3.90 -5.50
N GLY A 288 0.66 -3.47 -4.35
CA GLY A 288 1.50 -2.86 -3.31
C GLY A 288 2.49 -3.87 -2.69
N VAL A 289 2.08 -5.11 -2.49
CA VAL A 289 2.92 -6.19 -1.95
C VAL A 289 3.48 -7.05 -3.08
N VAL A 290 2.61 -7.59 -3.94
CA VAL A 290 3.04 -8.38 -5.10
C VAL A 290 2.30 -8.03 -6.39
N GLY A 291 2.97 -8.13 -7.53
CA GLY A 291 2.29 -8.00 -8.83
C GLY A 291 1.35 -9.17 -9.07
N VAL A 292 1.85 -10.40 -8.93
CA VAL A 292 1.11 -11.64 -9.17
C VAL A 292 1.33 -12.63 -8.02
N ASN A 293 0.24 -13.19 -7.49
CA ASN A 293 0.26 -14.28 -6.52
C ASN A 293 -0.24 -15.58 -7.15
N VAL A 294 0.62 -16.60 -7.25
CA VAL A 294 0.40 -17.81 -8.06
C VAL A 294 -0.01 -19.01 -7.19
N GLY A 295 -1.25 -19.48 -7.28
CA GLY A 295 -1.66 -20.71 -6.60
C GLY A 295 -1.14 -21.97 -7.26
N PHE A 296 -1.22 -23.12 -6.59
CA PHE A 296 -0.98 -24.43 -7.20
C PHE A 296 -2.03 -25.44 -6.71
N PRO A 297 -2.29 -26.52 -7.46
CA PRO A 297 -3.31 -27.49 -7.10
C PRO A 297 -2.90 -28.37 -5.91
N ASP A 298 -1.60 -28.45 -5.60
CA ASP A 298 -1.09 -29.16 -4.43
C ASP A 298 -1.34 -28.32 -3.16
N PRO A 299 -2.13 -28.81 -2.17
CA PRO A 299 -2.45 -28.04 -0.97
C PRO A 299 -1.19 -27.67 -0.16
N GLY A 300 -1.06 -26.39 0.17
CA GLY A 300 0.11 -25.85 0.87
C GLY A 300 1.34 -25.68 -0.04
N VAL A 301 1.13 -25.67 -1.34
CA VAL A 301 2.10 -25.25 -2.36
C VAL A 301 1.46 -24.07 -3.09
N GLY A 302 2.21 -22.98 -3.23
CA GLY A 302 1.80 -21.78 -3.93
C GLY A 302 1.83 -20.50 -3.12
N GLY A 303 1.63 -19.42 -3.86
CA GLY A 303 1.63 -18.05 -3.41
C GLY A 303 0.64 -17.86 -2.27
N THR A 304 1.21 -17.65 -1.08
CA THR A 304 0.47 -17.28 0.13
C THR A 304 0.91 -15.88 0.55
N ILE A 305 -0.07 -15.00 0.79
CA ILE A 305 0.12 -13.68 1.37
C ILE A 305 -0.76 -13.60 2.62
N GLU A 306 -0.14 -13.48 3.79
CA GLU A 306 -0.85 -13.42 5.07
C GLU A 306 -0.32 -12.27 5.92
N MET A 307 -1.22 -11.54 6.60
CA MET A 307 -0.84 -10.41 7.46
C MET A 307 0.01 -9.36 6.73
N ALA A 308 -0.38 -9.03 5.49
CA ALA A 308 0.29 -8.00 4.71
C ALA A 308 -0.46 -6.66 4.78
N ALA A 309 0.28 -5.56 4.86
CA ALA A 309 -0.26 -4.22 4.98
C ALA A 309 0.34 -3.24 3.98
N VAL A 310 -0.52 -2.41 3.39
CA VAL A 310 -0.11 -1.24 2.60
C VAL A 310 -0.92 -0.03 3.08
N PRO A 311 -0.57 0.58 4.22
CA PRO A 311 -1.45 1.52 4.94
C PRO A 311 -1.69 2.85 4.22
N ASN A 312 -0.74 3.31 3.41
CA ASN A 312 -0.73 4.60 2.73
C ASN A 312 0.14 4.51 1.46
N GLY A 313 0.48 5.63 0.83
CA GLY A 313 1.19 5.68 -0.45
C GLY A 313 0.27 5.48 -1.67
N THR A 314 0.89 5.14 -2.80
CA THR A 314 0.23 5.05 -4.11
C THR A 314 0.65 3.82 -4.90
N VAL A 315 -0.34 3.17 -5.52
CA VAL A 315 -0.15 2.08 -6.49
C VAL A 315 -0.83 2.47 -7.79
N THR A 316 -0.05 2.58 -8.87
CA THR A 316 -0.52 3.04 -10.18
C THR A 316 -0.18 2.02 -11.26
N GLY A 317 -1.17 1.65 -12.09
CA GLY A 317 -0.96 0.80 -13.26
C GLY A 317 -1.95 1.10 -14.38
N ASP A 318 -1.96 0.25 -15.41
CA ASP A 318 -2.96 0.24 -16.46
C ASP A 318 -3.98 -0.88 -16.18
N ASP A 319 -3.56 -2.15 -16.16
CA ASP A 319 -4.45 -3.30 -16.02
C ASP A 319 -4.16 -4.12 -14.74
N ALA A 320 -5.22 -4.61 -14.08
CA ALA A 320 -5.13 -5.46 -12.88
C ALA A 320 -4.28 -4.82 -11.77
N VAL A 321 -4.77 -3.69 -11.26
CA VAL A 321 -4.10 -2.89 -10.23
C VAL A 321 -4.79 -3.10 -8.88
N GLY A 322 -4.02 -3.49 -7.86
CA GLY A 322 -4.51 -3.72 -6.50
C GLY A 322 -3.63 -3.12 -5.41
N GLY A 323 -4.20 -2.75 -4.27
CA GLY A 323 -3.41 -2.21 -3.15
C GLY A 323 -2.48 -3.24 -2.50
N VAL A 324 -2.86 -4.52 -2.47
CA VAL A 324 -2.00 -5.62 -1.97
C VAL A 324 -1.45 -6.44 -3.13
N VAL A 325 -2.32 -6.86 -4.05
CA VAL A 325 -1.97 -7.78 -5.13
C VAL A 325 -2.57 -7.31 -6.46
N GLY A 326 -1.79 -7.29 -7.54
CA GLY A 326 -2.35 -6.99 -8.86
C GLY A 326 -3.31 -8.10 -9.33
N LEU A 327 -2.76 -9.31 -9.49
CA LEU A 327 -3.52 -10.52 -9.86
C LEU A 327 -3.31 -11.63 -8.83
N ASN A 328 -4.40 -12.08 -8.21
CA ASN A 328 -4.41 -13.18 -7.27
C ASN A 328 -4.99 -14.45 -7.90
N ASP A 329 -4.22 -15.52 -7.89
CA ASP A 329 -4.60 -16.90 -8.25
C ASP A 329 -4.20 -17.87 -7.12
N GLY A 330 -3.74 -17.33 -5.99
CA GLY A 330 -3.34 -18.04 -4.77
C GLY A 330 -4.14 -17.58 -3.55
N ASP A 331 -3.53 -17.64 -2.37
CA ASP A 331 -4.19 -17.30 -1.11
C ASP A 331 -3.76 -15.92 -0.61
N VAL A 332 -4.74 -15.05 -0.32
CA VAL A 332 -4.57 -13.78 0.39
C VAL A 332 -5.44 -13.80 1.65
N ALA A 333 -4.83 -13.66 2.81
CA ALA A 333 -5.53 -13.71 4.08
C ALA A 333 -5.10 -12.58 5.02
N THR A 334 -6.02 -12.12 5.87
CA THR A 334 -5.67 -11.27 7.02
C THR A 334 -4.88 -10.01 6.60
N SER A 335 -5.18 -9.45 5.42
CA SER A 335 -4.37 -8.41 4.78
C SER A 335 -5.17 -7.13 4.55
N PHE A 336 -4.49 -5.98 4.44
CA PHE A 336 -5.19 -4.72 4.17
C PHE A 336 -4.46 -3.73 3.27
N ALA A 337 -5.25 -2.91 2.58
CA ALA A 337 -4.79 -1.79 1.77
C ALA A 337 -5.47 -0.48 2.19
N GLY A 338 -4.68 0.51 2.59
CA GLY A 338 -5.07 1.90 2.78
C GLY A 338 -4.46 2.86 1.74
N CYS A 339 -3.54 2.39 0.89
CA CYS A 339 -2.97 3.15 -0.22
C CYS A 339 -4.01 3.57 -1.27
N ALA A 340 -3.75 4.67 -1.97
CA ALA A 340 -4.55 5.05 -3.13
C ALA A 340 -4.19 4.17 -4.33
N VAL A 341 -5.20 3.63 -5.02
CA VAL A 341 -5.04 2.76 -6.19
C VAL A 341 -5.58 3.44 -7.43
N THR A 342 -4.76 3.57 -8.48
CA THR A 342 -5.16 4.16 -9.76
C THR A 342 -4.86 3.20 -10.91
N GLY A 343 -5.85 2.95 -11.77
CA GLY A 343 -5.64 2.17 -12.99
C GLY A 343 -6.63 2.44 -14.12
N GLU A 344 -6.45 1.80 -15.26
CA GLU A 344 -7.37 1.86 -16.40
C GLU A 344 -8.41 0.73 -16.33
N ASN A 345 -7.98 -0.53 -16.20
CA ASN A 345 -8.85 -1.71 -16.16
C ASN A 345 -8.61 -2.60 -14.94
N LEU A 346 -9.68 -3.25 -14.49
CA LEU A 346 -9.63 -4.24 -13.39
C LEU A 346 -8.96 -3.66 -12.13
N VAL A 347 -9.49 -2.55 -11.63
CA VAL A 347 -8.90 -1.83 -10.50
C VAL A 347 -9.63 -2.20 -9.21
N GLY A 348 -8.90 -2.66 -8.19
CA GLY A 348 -9.47 -2.97 -6.88
C GLY A 348 -8.67 -2.37 -5.73
N GLY A 349 -9.33 -1.98 -4.64
CA GLY A 349 -8.61 -1.43 -3.49
C GLY A 349 -7.63 -2.43 -2.85
N LEU A 350 -7.98 -3.73 -2.81
CA LEU A 350 -7.09 -4.79 -2.33
C LEU A 350 -6.45 -5.58 -3.48
N ALA A 351 -7.27 -6.01 -4.45
CA ALA A 351 -6.82 -6.83 -5.58
C ALA A 351 -7.38 -6.35 -6.92
N GLY A 352 -6.55 -6.25 -7.95
CA GLY A 352 -7.04 -5.92 -9.30
C GLY A 352 -7.93 -7.03 -9.84
N ALA A 353 -7.43 -8.26 -9.83
CA ALA A 353 -8.16 -9.46 -10.20
C ALA A 353 -7.97 -10.57 -9.16
N ASN A 354 -9.06 -11.24 -8.78
CA ASN A 354 -9.04 -12.48 -8.01
C ASN A 354 -9.59 -13.60 -8.88
N ILE A 355 -8.74 -14.55 -9.27
CA ILE A 355 -9.06 -15.47 -10.35
C ILE A 355 -9.01 -16.93 -9.95
N THR A 356 -9.78 -17.73 -10.68
CA THR A 356 -9.68 -19.18 -10.63
C THR A 356 -9.01 -19.68 -11.92
N THR A 357 -8.00 -20.52 -11.78
CA THR A 357 -7.35 -21.22 -12.89
C THR A 357 -7.57 -22.73 -12.81
N GLU A 358 -7.28 -23.45 -13.89
CA GLU A 358 -7.25 -24.91 -13.92
C GLU A 358 -5.83 -25.35 -14.29
N GLU A 359 -5.29 -26.30 -13.53
CA GLU A 359 -4.06 -26.99 -13.89
C GLU A 359 -4.32 -28.49 -13.84
N ASN A 360 -4.01 -29.20 -14.91
CA ASN A 360 -4.15 -30.67 -14.97
C ASN A 360 -5.58 -31.21 -14.67
N GLY A 361 -6.61 -30.39 -14.81
CA GLY A 361 -8.00 -30.72 -14.51
C GLY A 361 -8.41 -30.52 -13.05
N ASP A 362 -7.54 -29.93 -12.24
CA ASP A 362 -7.82 -29.50 -10.87
C ASP A 362 -7.97 -27.97 -10.86
N GLU A 363 -9.08 -27.50 -10.29
CA GLU A 363 -9.40 -26.09 -10.15
C GLU A 363 -8.63 -25.47 -8.99
N ILE A 364 -8.07 -24.29 -9.22
CA ILE A 364 -7.25 -23.51 -8.29
C ILE A 364 -7.95 -22.17 -8.11
N PRO A 365 -8.82 -22.02 -7.11
CA PRO A 365 -9.47 -20.74 -6.85
C PRO A 365 -8.51 -19.82 -6.12
N GLY A 366 -8.32 -18.61 -6.65
CA GLY A 366 -7.77 -17.49 -5.90
C GLY A 366 -8.69 -17.16 -4.73
N THR A 367 -8.15 -17.13 -3.52
CA THR A 367 -8.91 -16.86 -2.31
C THR A 367 -8.49 -15.53 -1.68
N ILE A 368 -9.48 -14.75 -1.24
CA ILE A 368 -9.29 -13.55 -0.44
C ILE A 368 -10.16 -13.68 0.81
N THR A 369 -9.53 -13.79 1.97
CA THR A 369 -10.22 -14.05 3.24
C THR A 369 -9.84 -13.05 4.31
N GLN A 370 -10.80 -12.59 5.12
CA GLN A 370 -10.53 -11.75 6.30
C GLN A 370 -9.65 -10.54 5.96
N SER A 371 -9.90 -9.89 4.83
CA SER A 371 -9.06 -8.82 4.29
C SER A 371 -9.90 -7.59 3.94
N TYR A 372 -9.30 -6.42 3.89
CA TYR A 372 -10.06 -5.19 3.67
C TYR A 372 -9.30 -4.08 2.92
N ALA A 373 -10.05 -3.18 2.30
CA ALA A 373 -9.52 -1.99 1.65
C ALA A 373 -10.23 -0.73 2.14
N VAL A 374 -9.44 0.31 2.45
CA VAL A 374 -9.92 1.63 2.88
C VAL A 374 -9.36 2.77 2.06
N GLY A 375 -8.37 2.52 1.20
CA GLY A 375 -7.81 3.51 0.28
C GLY A 375 -8.71 3.78 -0.92
N ASP A 376 -8.62 4.99 -1.46
CA ASP A 376 -9.42 5.42 -2.62
C ASP A 376 -9.01 4.69 -3.89
N VAL A 377 -9.99 4.37 -4.73
CA VAL A 377 -9.84 3.65 -6.01
C VAL A 377 -10.26 4.57 -7.15
N THR A 378 -9.35 4.78 -8.10
CA THR A 378 -9.63 5.48 -9.36
C THR A 378 -9.45 4.54 -10.55
N GLY A 379 -10.51 4.32 -11.33
CA GLY A 379 -10.51 3.48 -12.53
C GLY A 379 -10.98 4.22 -13.79
N ASP A 380 -10.32 4.09 -14.94
CA ASP A 380 -10.67 4.92 -16.10
C ASP A 380 -11.59 4.25 -17.14
N GLU A 381 -11.55 2.91 -17.31
CA GLU A 381 -12.19 2.23 -18.44
C GLU A 381 -13.20 1.11 -18.08
N GLU A 382 -12.75 -0.10 -17.71
CA GLU A 382 -13.63 -1.29 -17.72
C GLU A 382 -14.31 -1.67 -16.38
N SER A 383 -13.56 -1.82 -15.29
CA SER A 383 -14.10 -2.35 -14.02
C SER A 383 -13.34 -1.84 -12.81
N ALA A 384 -14.06 -1.27 -11.85
CA ALA A 384 -13.50 -0.80 -10.58
C ALA A 384 -14.33 -1.30 -9.39
N GLY A 385 -13.67 -1.86 -8.38
CA GLY A 385 -14.29 -2.30 -7.13
C GLY A 385 -13.56 -1.75 -5.91
N GLY A 386 -14.28 -1.45 -4.83
CA GLY A 386 -13.64 -0.97 -3.61
C GLY A 386 -12.69 -1.99 -2.98
N LEU A 387 -12.94 -3.30 -3.15
CA LEU A 387 -12.04 -4.38 -2.74
C LEU A 387 -11.37 -5.04 -3.96
N VAL A 388 -12.16 -5.49 -4.94
CA VAL A 388 -11.67 -6.28 -6.08
C VAL A 388 -12.20 -5.74 -7.40
N GLY A 389 -11.33 -5.55 -8.40
CA GLY A 389 -11.74 -5.11 -9.73
C GLY A 389 -12.60 -6.15 -10.45
N ILE A 390 -12.10 -7.39 -10.54
CA ILE A 390 -12.84 -8.55 -11.08
C ILE A 390 -12.64 -9.80 -10.21
N ASN A 391 -13.73 -10.51 -9.93
CA ASN A 391 -13.72 -11.73 -9.16
C ASN A 391 -14.24 -12.92 -9.98
N THR A 392 -13.40 -13.94 -10.08
CA THR A 392 -13.69 -15.29 -10.57
C THR A 392 -13.32 -16.37 -9.53
N GLY A 393 -12.73 -15.98 -8.39
CA GLY A 393 -12.43 -16.85 -7.26
C GLY A 393 -13.38 -16.65 -6.07
N THR A 394 -12.86 -16.93 -4.87
CA THR A 394 -13.64 -16.86 -3.62
C THR A 394 -13.21 -15.67 -2.76
N ILE A 395 -14.18 -14.87 -2.33
CA ILE A 395 -14.01 -13.76 -1.38
C ILE A 395 -14.83 -14.08 -0.12
N THR A 396 -14.25 -13.95 1.07
CA THR A 396 -14.95 -14.28 2.33
C THR A 396 -14.54 -13.38 3.48
N ASP A 397 -15.51 -12.93 4.28
CA ASP A 397 -15.27 -12.13 5.48
C ASP A 397 -14.45 -10.86 5.20
N THR A 398 -14.83 -10.11 4.17
CA THR A 398 -14.07 -8.94 3.70
C THR A 398 -14.91 -7.66 3.70
N TYR A 399 -14.24 -6.50 3.63
CA TYR A 399 -14.95 -5.25 3.40
C TYR A 399 -14.16 -4.20 2.63
N ALA A 400 -14.89 -3.25 2.05
CA ALA A 400 -14.33 -2.03 1.45
C ALA A 400 -14.97 -0.78 2.05
N ARG A 401 -14.17 0.29 2.24
CA ARG A 401 -14.63 1.61 2.71
C ARG A 401 -14.07 2.81 1.92
N GLY A 402 -13.02 2.63 1.12
CA GLY A 402 -12.44 3.72 0.33
C GLY A 402 -13.35 4.16 -0.83
N ASP A 403 -13.26 5.43 -1.24
CA ASP A 403 -14.12 5.96 -2.30
C ASP A 403 -13.76 5.32 -3.65
N VAL A 404 -14.75 5.01 -4.47
CA VAL A 404 -14.53 4.48 -5.83
C VAL A 404 -15.00 5.49 -6.87
N VAL A 405 -14.07 5.97 -7.67
CA VAL A 405 -14.27 6.90 -8.78
C VAL A 405 -13.91 6.18 -10.06
N ALA A 406 -14.87 5.90 -10.96
CA ALA A 406 -14.51 5.24 -12.21
C ALA A 406 -15.27 5.65 -13.48
N ASP A 407 -14.55 6.08 -14.51
CA ASP A 407 -15.11 6.88 -15.60
C ASP A 407 -16.05 6.11 -16.53
N GLU A 408 -15.93 4.78 -16.74
CA GLU A 408 -16.87 3.98 -17.56
C GLU A 408 -17.09 2.51 -17.08
N GLU A 409 -18.01 1.81 -17.76
CA GLU A 409 -18.42 0.39 -17.65
C GLU A 409 -18.97 -0.16 -16.32
N SER A 410 -18.15 -0.71 -15.41
CA SER A 410 -18.63 -1.42 -14.20
C SER A 410 -18.03 -0.91 -12.89
N VAL A 411 -18.87 -0.42 -11.97
CA VAL A 411 -18.43 0.15 -10.69
C VAL A 411 -19.18 -0.47 -9.53
N GLY A 412 -18.45 -1.07 -8.58
CA GLY A 412 -19.03 -1.70 -7.39
C GLY A 412 -18.37 -1.27 -6.07
N GLY A 413 -19.17 -1.17 -5.02
CA GLY A 413 -18.65 -0.84 -3.68
C GLY A 413 -17.67 -1.89 -3.13
N LEU A 414 -17.93 -3.18 -3.32
CA LEU A 414 -16.99 -4.27 -2.99
C LEU A 414 -16.26 -4.76 -4.24
N VAL A 415 -17.00 -5.11 -5.29
CA VAL A 415 -16.45 -5.76 -6.49
C VAL A 415 -16.91 -5.06 -7.77
N GLY A 416 -16.01 -4.76 -8.68
CA GLY A 416 -16.40 -4.20 -9.98
C GLY A 416 -17.24 -5.20 -10.76
N THR A 417 -16.69 -6.38 -11.04
CA THR A 417 -17.39 -7.46 -11.74
C THR A 417 -17.21 -8.79 -11.01
N ASN A 418 -18.32 -9.42 -10.59
CA ASN A 418 -18.32 -10.81 -10.12
C ASN A 418 -18.78 -11.71 -11.28
N VAL A 419 -17.86 -12.52 -11.82
CA VAL A 419 -18.01 -13.20 -13.11
C VAL A 419 -18.67 -14.57 -12.96
N LEU A 420 -19.36 -14.96 -14.04
CA LEU A 420 -19.87 -16.30 -14.32
C LEU A 420 -19.33 -16.80 -15.66
N GLY A 421 -18.86 -18.05 -15.69
CA GLY A 421 -18.56 -18.83 -16.87
C GLY A 421 -19.56 -19.97 -17.02
N GLU A 422 -20.38 -19.91 -18.07
CA GLU A 422 -20.31 -21.02 -19.02
C GLU A 422 -19.83 -20.43 -20.33
N ASP A 423 -19.06 -21.22 -21.07
CA ASP A 423 -18.63 -21.00 -22.44
C ASP A 423 -19.82 -21.06 -23.43
N ASP A 424 -20.91 -20.30 -23.16
CA ASP A 424 -22.06 -20.22 -24.06
C ASP A 424 -21.79 -19.11 -25.09
N PRO A 425 -21.53 -19.43 -26.37
CA PRO A 425 -21.26 -18.45 -27.43
C PRO A 425 -22.43 -17.50 -27.71
N LEU A 426 -23.53 -17.63 -26.97
CA LEU A 426 -24.67 -16.73 -26.94
C LEU A 426 -24.48 -15.51 -26.02
N ILE A 427 -23.54 -15.54 -25.06
CA ILE A 427 -23.22 -14.41 -24.16
C ILE A 427 -22.74 -13.19 -24.96
N CYS A 428 -21.76 -13.34 -25.85
CA CYS A 428 -21.29 -12.24 -26.70
C CYS A 428 -22.36 -11.70 -27.69
N ALA A 429 -23.50 -12.40 -27.85
CA ALA A 429 -24.60 -12.00 -28.72
C ALA A 429 -25.67 -11.14 -28.00
N ILE A 430 -25.53 -10.94 -26.68
CA ILE A 430 -26.40 -10.06 -25.90
C ILE A 430 -26.07 -8.60 -26.27
N PRO A 431 -27.04 -7.79 -26.72
CA PRO A 431 -26.77 -6.40 -27.08
C PRO A 431 -26.28 -5.60 -25.87
N ILE A 432 -25.21 -4.81 -26.04
CA ILE A 432 -24.56 -3.98 -25.00
C ILE A 432 -23.67 -4.81 -24.05
N LEU A 433 -24.22 -5.81 -23.36
CA LEU A 433 -23.50 -6.63 -22.36
C LEU A 433 -22.55 -7.69 -22.92
N GLY A 434 -22.88 -8.29 -24.06
CA GLY A 434 -22.06 -9.36 -24.65
C GLY A 434 -20.65 -8.91 -25.05
N PRO A 435 -20.47 -7.75 -25.70
CA PRO A 435 -19.14 -7.22 -26.02
C PRO A 435 -18.30 -6.82 -24.81
N LEU A 436 -18.91 -6.37 -23.72
CA LEU A 436 -18.27 -5.95 -22.47
C LEU A 436 -17.62 -7.13 -21.75
N ILE A 437 -18.42 -8.17 -21.51
CA ILE A 437 -17.96 -9.37 -20.78
C ILE A 437 -17.02 -10.20 -21.64
N CYS A 438 -17.25 -10.27 -22.96
CA CYS A 438 -16.28 -10.91 -23.83
C CYS A 438 -15.00 -10.06 -23.99
N GLY A 439 -15.07 -8.74 -23.80
CA GLY A 439 -13.90 -7.85 -23.70
C GLY A 439 -13.10 -8.13 -22.42
N LEU A 440 -13.74 -8.03 -21.26
CA LEU A 440 -13.17 -8.34 -19.94
C LEU A 440 -12.61 -9.77 -19.85
N VAL A 441 -13.31 -10.76 -20.40
CA VAL A 441 -12.80 -12.15 -20.45
C VAL A 441 -11.67 -12.29 -21.45
N GLU A 442 -11.71 -11.64 -22.62
CA GLU A 442 -10.57 -11.63 -23.56
C GLU A 442 -9.35 -10.92 -22.95
N LEU A 443 -9.56 -9.84 -22.18
CA LEU A 443 -8.56 -9.11 -21.44
C LEU A 443 -7.99 -9.99 -20.32
N LEU A 444 -8.84 -10.58 -19.47
CA LEU A 444 -8.44 -11.50 -18.40
C LEU A 444 -7.68 -12.71 -18.95
N VAL A 445 -8.15 -13.34 -20.02
CA VAL A 445 -7.43 -14.43 -20.70
C VAL A 445 -6.09 -13.94 -21.24
N GLY A 446 -6.04 -12.74 -21.80
CA GLY A 446 -4.81 -12.10 -22.27
C GLY A 446 -3.81 -11.86 -21.14
N LEU A 447 -4.27 -11.28 -20.03
CA LEU A 447 -3.49 -10.95 -18.83
C LEU A 447 -2.99 -12.21 -18.14
N VAL A 448 -3.83 -13.20 -17.89
CA VAL A 448 -3.38 -14.51 -17.36
C VAL A 448 -2.34 -15.13 -18.30
N SER A 449 -2.54 -15.01 -19.62
CA SER A 449 -1.57 -15.50 -20.59
C SER A 449 -0.25 -14.74 -20.62
N LEU A 450 -0.25 -13.48 -20.21
CA LEU A 450 0.92 -12.64 -20.15
C LEU A 450 1.65 -12.79 -18.81
N LEU A 451 0.90 -12.78 -17.71
CA LEU A 451 1.38 -12.60 -16.35
C LEU A 451 1.59 -13.94 -15.60
N LEU A 452 0.79 -14.98 -15.89
CA LEU A 452 0.92 -16.28 -15.23
C LEU A 452 1.62 -17.34 -16.11
N PHE A 453 1.49 -17.24 -17.43
CA PHE A 453 2.06 -18.21 -18.37
C PHE A 453 3.43 -17.76 -18.91
N GLY A 454 4.40 -17.60 -18.00
CA GLY A 454 5.81 -17.74 -18.36
C GLY A 454 6.10 -19.12 -18.98
N PRO A 455 7.30 -19.40 -19.52
CA PRO A 455 7.62 -20.68 -20.17
C PRO A 455 7.50 -21.95 -19.28
N ALA A 456 7.09 -21.81 -18.02
CA ALA A 456 7.13 -22.82 -16.97
C ALA A 456 5.93 -23.79 -16.93
N ASP A 457 4.70 -23.42 -17.33
CA ASP A 457 3.58 -24.38 -17.31
C ASP A 457 2.59 -24.27 -18.49
N PRO A 458 2.74 -25.08 -19.55
CA PRO A 458 1.82 -25.10 -20.68
C PRO A 458 0.50 -25.83 -20.38
N ASP A 459 0.34 -26.45 -19.21
CA ASP A 459 -0.85 -27.20 -18.81
C ASP A 459 -1.80 -26.39 -17.89
N ARG A 460 -1.44 -25.12 -17.55
CA ARG A 460 -2.28 -24.16 -16.83
C ARG A 460 -3.10 -23.33 -17.82
N GLU A 461 -4.42 -23.29 -17.62
CA GLU A 461 -5.36 -22.54 -18.46
C GLU A 461 -6.46 -21.90 -17.58
N ILE A 462 -7.20 -20.92 -18.11
CA ILE A 462 -8.39 -20.40 -17.42
C ILE A 462 -9.52 -21.45 -17.50
N VAL A 463 -10.23 -21.68 -16.40
CA VAL A 463 -11.35 -22.65 -16.33
C VAL A 463 -12.48 -22.23 -17.28
N GLU A 464 -13.11 -23.20 -17.96
CA GLU A 464 -14.24 -22.96 -18.87
C GLU A 464 -15.57 -22.66 -18.12
N ASP A 465 -15.69 -23.11 -16.86
CA ASP A 465 -16.83 -22.91 -15.96
C ASP A 465 -16.33 -22.17 -14.71
N ILE A 466 -16.49 -20.85 -14.62
CA ILE A 466 -15.99 -20.07 -13.50
C ILE A 466 -17.15 -19.47 -12.70
N GLU A 467 -17.16 -19.57 -11.38
CA GLU A 467 -18.16 -18.92 -10.55
C GLU A 467 -17.46 -18.07 -9.49
N GLY A 468 -17.59 -16.74 -9.60
CA GLY A 468 -17.14 -15.85 -8.54
C GLY A 468 -18.05 -15.99 -7.32
N GLU A 469 -17.45 -16.31 -6.18
CA GLU A 469 -18.14 -16.54 -4.91
C GLU A 469 -17.80 -15.46 -3.89
N ILE A 470 -18.81 -14.89 -3.23
CA ILE A 470 -18.66 -13.87 -2.19
C ILE A 470 -19.53 -14.22 -0.98
N TYR A 471 -18.89 -14.31 0.20
CA TYR A 471 -19.53 -14.71 1.44
C TYR A 471 -19.25 -13.71 2.56
N THR A 472 -20.28 -13.39 3.34
CA THR A 472 -20.14 -12.68 4.63
C THR A 472 -19.28 -11.41 4.56
N SER A 473 -19.45 -10.64 3.48
CA SER A 473 -18.69 -9.41 3.23
C SER A 473 -19.60 -8.18 3.21
N TYR A 474 -19.02 -6.99 3.36
CA TYR A 474 -19.79 -5.76 3.22
C TYR A 474 -19.09 -4.62 2.47
N ALA A 475 -19.88 -3.72 1.88
CA ALA A 475 -19.40 -2.48 1.28
C ALA A 475 -20.00 -1.26 1.98
N ALA A 476 -19.14 -0.34 2.41
CA ALA A 476 -19.52 0.98 2.89
C ALA A 476 -18.71 2.04 2.14
N VAL A 477 -18.96 2.13 0.84
CA VAL A 477 -18.16 2.87 -0.13
C VAL A 477 -19.00 3.95 -0.79
N GLU A 478 -18.49 5.19 -0.81
CA GLU A 478 -19.03 6.22 -1.69
C GLU A 478 -18.60 5.90 -3.13
N THR A 479 -19.59 5.77 -4.02
CA THR A 479 -19.31 5.72 -5.46
C THR A 479 -19.95 6.95 -6.09
N ALA A 480 -19.18 7.77 -6.80
CA ALA A 480 -19.69 9.01 -7.38
C ALA A 480 -20.39 8.79 -8.74
N GLU A 481 -21.13 9.80 -9.26
CA GLU A 481 -21.55 9.82 -10.68
C GLU A 481 -20.33 9.98 -11.59
N THR A 482 -19.67 8.88 -11.84
CA THR A 482 -18.74 8.69 -12.96
C THR A 482 -19.49 7.95 -14.08
N GLY A 483 -18.99 7.98 -15.31
CA GLY A 483 -19.76 7.63 -16.52
C GLY A 483 -20.14 6.14 -16.70
N GLY A 484 -19.94 5.30 -15.68
CA GLY A 484 -20.21 3.86 -15.70
C GLY A 484 -21.64 3.47 -16.09
N ASP A 485 -21.74 2.49 -16.99
CA ASP A 485 -23.02 1.95 -17.47
C ASP A 485 -23.71 1.06 -16.41
N PHE A 486 -22.93 0.42 -15.53
CA PHE A 486 -23.40 -0.50 -14.49
C PHE A 486 -22.78 -0.16 -13.12
N ARG A 487 -23.59 0.45 -12.25
CA ARG A 487 -23.14 0.90 -10.93
C ARG A 487 -23.97 0.27 -9.82
N GLY A 488 -23.31 -0.37 -8.86
CA GLY A 488 -23.97 -0.91 -7.67
C GLY A 488 -23.21 -0.61 -6.38
N GLY A 489 -23.95 -0.48 -5.28
CA GLY A 489 -23.34 -0.22 -3.97
C GLY A 489 -22.55 -1.39 -3.38
N PHE A 490 -22.66 -2.59 -3.97
CA PHE A 490 -21.86 -3.75 -3.63
C PHE A 490 -21.12 -4.31 -4.85
N ALA A 491 -21.84 -4.57 -5.95
CA ALA A 491 -21.25 -5.07 -7.18
C ALA A 491 -21.67 -4.22 -8.38
N GLY A 492 -20.75 -3.92 -9.30
CA GLY A 492 -21.11 -3.31 -10.58
C GLY A 492 -21.93 -4.29 -11.43
N VAL A 493 -21.39 -5.48 -11.64
CA VAL A 493 -22.02 -6.58 -12.38
C VAL A 493 -21.93 -7.89 -11.58
N ASN A 494 -23.04 -8.64 -11.53
CA ASN A 494 -23.10 -10.00 -10.95
C ASN A 494 -23.86 -11.02 -11.82
N GLU A 495 -24.65 -10.59 -12.81
CA GLU A 495 -25.34 -11.48 -13.77
C GLU A 495 -25.48 -10.83 -15.16
N ILE A 496 -25.58 -11.68 -16.20
CA ILE A 496 -26.07 -11.29 -17.54
C ILE A 496 -27.51 -11.77 -17.78
N SER A 497 -28.47 -10.85 -17.72
CA SER A 497 -29.87 -11.17 -18.00
C SER A 497 -30.18 -11.17 -19.50
N GLY A 498 -30.22 -12.35 -20.15
CA GLY A 498 -30.45 -12.47 -21.60
C GLY A 498 -31.04 -13.81 -22.11
N LEU A 499 -32.37 -13.88 -22.26
CA LEU A 499 -33.15 -14.91 -23.01
C LEU A 499 -32.85 -16.40 -22.68
N LEU A 500 -33.64 -16.95 -21.74
CA LEU A 500 -33.99 -18.38 -21.57
C LEU A 500 -33.02 -19.30 -20.80
N ILE A 501 -32.04 -18.75 -20.08
CA ILE A 501 -31.25 -19.52 -19.10
C ILE A 501 -31.58 -18.91 -17.73
N SER A 502 -32.16 -19.70 -16.83
CA SER A 502 -32.79 -19.22 -15.59
C SER A 502 -31.94 -19.46 -14.35
N ASP A 503 -30.65 -19.76 -14.49
CA ASP A 503 -29.89 -20.40 -13.42
C ASP A 503 -28.35 -20.07 -13.49
N LEU A 504 -27.94 -18.85 -13.85
CA LEU A 504 -26.51 -18.45 -13.94
C LEU A 504 -26.29 -17.16 -13.13
N LEU A 505 -25.88 -17.28 -11.86
CA LEU A 505 -25.65 -16.17 -10.92
C LEU A 505 -24.30 -16.35 -10.22
N GLY A 506 -23.50 -15.27 -10.11
CA GLY A 506 -22.36 -15.26 -9.19
C GLY A 506 -22.90 -15.39 -7.79
N THR A 507 -22.27 -16.22 -6.96
CA THR A 507 -22.77 -16.48 -5.61
C THR A 507 -22.45 -15.27 -4.73
N ILE A 508 -23.49 -14.66 -4.16
CA ILE A 508 -23.37 -13.68 -3.07
C ILE A 508 -24.27 -14.18 -1.94
N GLU A 509 -23.67 -14.48 -0.79
CA GLU A 509 -24.39 -15.00 0.38
C GLU A 509 -23.99 -14.26 1.67
N GLY A 510 -24.98 -13.98 2.52
CA GLY A 510 -24.77 -13.34 3.83
C GLY A 510 -24.07 -11.97 3.78
N SER A 511 -24.24 -11.22 2.69
CA SER A 511 -23.48 -9.99 2.45
C SER A 511 -24.32 -8.71 2.52
N TYR A 512 -23.67 -7.58 2.79
CA TYR A 512 -24.33 -6.31 3.13
C TYR A 512 -23.75 -5.11 2.38
N TRP A 513 -24.52 -4.04 2.22
CA TRP A 513 -24.01 -2.77 1.71
C TRP A 513 -24.82 -1.59 2.24
N ASP A 514 -24.15 -0.44 2.35
CA ASP A 514 -24.75 0.80 2.81
C ASP A 514 -25.49 1.51 1.67
N GLU A 515 -26.82 1.58 1.75
CA GLU A 515 -27.65 2.17 0.70
C GLU A 515 -27.63 3.71 0.67
N GLU A 516 -27.09 4.35 1.70
CA GLU A 516 -27.06 5.81 1.84
C GLU A 516 -25.77 6.44 1.25
N LEU A 517 -24.71 5.64 1.05
CA LEU A 517 -23.44 6.09 0.44
C LEU A 517 -23.44 6.09 -1.10
N LEU A 518 -24.48 5.55 -1.72
CA LEU A 518 -24.59 5.48 -3.16
C LEU A 518 -25.18 6.78 -3.73
N GLU A 519 -24.35 7.67 -4.30
CA GLU A 519 -24.79 8.90 -4.98
C GLU A 519 -24.72 8.87 -6.53
N PRO A 520 -25.86 8.95 -7.27
CA PRO A 520 -27.24 8.96 -6.81
C PRO A 520 -27.69 7.58 -6.32
N PRO A 521 -28.76 7.52 -5.53
CA PRO A 521 -29.30 6.25 -5.04
C PRO A 521 -29.59 5.27 -6.18
N GLY A 522 -29.21 4.02 -5.97
CA GLY A 522 -29.23 2.95 -6.97
C GLY A 522 -29.36 1.57 -6.32
N PRO A 523 -29.19 0.50 -7.10
CA PRO A 523 -29.21 -0.86 -6.59
C PRO A 523 -27.87 -1.25 -5.92
N GLY A 524 -27.88 -2.34 -5.13
CA GLY A 524 -26.63 -2.95 -4.65
C GLY A 524 -25.85 -3.64 -5.76
N ILE A 525 -26.55 -4.15 -6.78
CA ILE A 525 -25.98 -4.74 -8.00
C ILE A 525 -26.41 -3.87 -9.18
N GLY A 526 -25.45 -3.28 -9.89
CA GLY A 526 -25.71 -2.41 -11.05
C GLY A 526 -26.43 -3.12 -12.18
N GLU A 527 -25.92 -4.29 -12.57
CA GLU A 527 -26.57 -5.20 -13.53
C GLU A 527 -26.52 -6.66 -13.05
N GLY A 528 -27.71 -7.27 -13.04
CA GLY A 528 -27.96 -8.65 -12.60
C GLY A 528 -29.32 -8.77 -11.89
N ASP A 529 -29.98 -9.93 -11.94
CA ASP A 529 -31.25 -10.19 -11.24
C ASP A 529 -30.97 -10.33 -9.74
N ALA A 530 -31.20 -9.24 -9.01
CA ALA A 530 -31.20 -9.21 -7.55
C ALA A 530 -32.25 -10.14 -6.89
N GLY A 531 -32.93 -10.99 -7.67
CA GLY A 531 -34.02 -11.85 -7.24
C GLY A 531 -33.62 -13.17 -6.56
N ASP A 532 -32.35 -13.60 -6.65
CA ASP A 532 -31.85 -14.88 -6.10
C ASP A 532 -30.45 -14.77 -5.42
N VAL A 533 -30.00 -13.56 -5.08
CA VAL A 533 -28.76 -13.31 -4.31
C VAL A 533 -29.10 -12.93 -2.87
N ASP A 534 -28.31 -13.39 -1.89
CA ASP A 534 -28.49 -13.06 -0.46
C ASP A 534 -27.61 -11.84 -0.09
N LEU A 535 -27.96 -10.72 -0.73
CA LEU A 535 -27.38 -9.39 -0.53
C LEU A 535 -28.40 -8.46 0.13
N THR A 536 -28.05 -7.89 1.28
CA THR A 536 -28.96 -7.04 2.07
C THR A 536 -28.51 -5.58 2.03
N ALA A 537 -29.42 -4.69 1.60
CA ALA A 537 -29.26 -3.25 1.72
C ALA A 537 -29.64 -2.79 3.13
N LEU A 538 -28.78 -2.02 3.78
CA LEU A 538 -28.99 -1.45 5.12
C LEU A 538 -28.68 0.05 5.11
N THR A 539 -29.23 0.78 6.07
CA THR A 539 -28.86 2.19 6.27
C THR A 539 -27.53 2.30 7.01
N THR A 540 -26.86 3.44 6.94
CA THR A 540 -25.63 3.71 7.71
C THR A 540 -25.82 3.42 9.19
N ASP A 541 -26.91 3.91 9.80
CA ASP A 541 -27.23 3.68 11.22
C ASP A 541 -27.40 2.17 11.54
N ASP A 542 -27.92 1.36 10.61
CA ASP A 542 -28.12 -0.08 10.82
C ASP A 542 -26.82 -0.89 10.69
N MET A 543 -25.84 -0.38 9.92
CA MET A 543 -24.54 -1.02 9.70
C MET A 543 -23.47 -0.60 10.70
N GLN A 544 -23.71 0.42 11.53
CA GLN A 544 -22.72 0.98 12.44
C GLN A 544 -22.94 0.58 13.90
N GLY A 545 -21.87 0.65 14.68
CA GLY A 545 -21.89 0.46 16.12
C GLY A 545 -22.58 -0.84 16.56
N ALA A 546 -23.37 -0.77 17.63
CA ALA A 546 -24.00 -1.95 18.23
C ALA A 546 -25.23 -2.47 17.45
N ASP A 547 -25.77 -1.70 16.51
CA ASP A 547 -26.93 -2.12 15.72
C ASP A 547 -26.49 -3.13 14.64
N ALA A 548 -25.26 -3.02 14.15
CA ALA A 548 -24.63 -3.96 13.21
C ALA A 548 -24.71 -5.43 13.66
N GLU A 549 -24.46 -5.73 14.93
CA GLU A 549 -24.56 -7.10 15.50
C GLU A 549 -25.93 -7.76 15.31
N THR A 550 -26.99 -6.95 15.19
CA THR A 550 -28.36 -7.45 15.05
C THR A 550 -28.84 -7.42 13.60
N GLU A 551 -28.43 -6.40 12.84
CA GLU A 551 -28.89 -6.19 11.46
C GLU A 551 -28.01 -6.92 10.43
N MET A 552 -26.74 -7.18 10.75
CA MET A 552 -25.78 -7.94 9.94
C MET A 552 -25.58 -9.37 10.45
N ASP A 553 -26.69 -10.09 10.66
CA ASP A 553 -26.73 -11.37 11.39
C ASP A 553 -26.07 -12.58 10.71
N ALA A 554 -25.63 -12.44 9.46
CA ALA A 554 -24.80 -13.43 8.77
C ALA A 554 -23.30 -13.31 9.11
N LEU A 555 -22.85 -12.16 9.61
CA LEU A 555 -21.48 -11.97 10.06
C LEU A 555 -21.25 -12.67 11.42
N ASP A 556 -20.12 -13.38 11.54
CA ASP A 556 -19.74 -14.02 12.80
C ASP A 556 -19.04 -13.03 13.75
N PHE A 557 -19.83 -12.33 14.57
CA PHE A 557 -19.33 -11.43 15.61
C PHE A 557 -18.73 -12.13 16.84
N ASP A 558 -18.79 -13.46 16.93
CA ASP A 558 -18.15 -14.20 18.02
C ASP A 558 -16.66 -14.45 17.70
N ASP A 559 -16.33 -14.80 16.44
CA ASP A 559 -14.99 -15.27 16.07
C ASP A 559 -14.28 -14.47 14.96
N VAL A 560 -14.99 -13.72 14.10
CA VAL A 560 -14.40 -13.06 12.91
C VAL A 560 -14.51 -11.54 12.96
N TRP A 561 -15.70 -11.05 13.27
CA TRP A 561 -16.05 -9.63 13.27
C TRP A 561 -16.17 -9.10 14.69
N ARG A 562 -16.03 -7.79 14.87
CA ARG A 562 -16.32 -7.06 16.11
C ARG A 562 -16.99 -5.74 15.81
N THR A 563 -17.83 -5.29 16.74
CA THR A 563 -18.31 -3.91 16.75
C THR A 563 -17.24 -3.01 17.38
N VAL A 564 -17.16 -1.78 16.91
CA VAL A 564 -16.20 -0.76 17.36
C VAL A 564 -16.78 0.09 18.50
N GLU A 565 -15.91 0.72 19.30
CA GLU A 565 -16.36 1.56 20.42
C GLU A 565 -17.05 2.85 19.95
N ASP A 566 -16.66 3.37 18.78
CA ASP A 566 -17.30 4.51 18.14
C ASP A 566 -18.65 4.07 17.54
N PRO A 567 -19.79 4.58 18.03
CA PRO A 567 -21.09 4.20 17.48
C PRO A 567 -21.30 4.66 16.04
N ASP A 568 -20.49 5.59 15.53
CA ASP A 568 -20.61 6.16 14.18
C ASP A 568 -19.66 5.45 13.17
N ASP A 569 -19.09 4.29 13.54
CA ASP A 569 -18.16 3.52 12.70
C ASP A 569 -18.63 2.07 12.47
N TYR A 570 -18.13 1.46 11.42
CA TYR A 570 -18.54 0.14 10.91
C TYR A 570 -17.81 -1.00 11.65
N PRO A 571 -18.36 -2.23 11.61
CA PRO A 571 -17.70 -3.42 12.12
C PRO A 571 -16.30 -3.63 11.55
N GLU A 572 -15.42 -4.19 12.35
CA GLU A 572 -14.03 -4.46 11.99
C GLU A 572 -13.72 -5.94 12.14
N LEU A 573 -12.67 -6.40 11.49
CA LEU A 573 -12.18 -7.76 11.69
C LEU A 573 -11.48 -7.85 13.05
N GLN A 574 -11.65 -8.97 13.76
CA GLN A 574 -11.11 -9.13 15.10
C GLN A 574 -9.58 -9.06 15.16
N TRP A 575 -8.89 -9.37 14.05
CA TRP A 575 -7.43 -9.36 13.98
C TRP A 575 -6.83 -7.94 13.83
N GLN A 576 -7.63 -6.90 13.54
CA GLN A 576 -7.14 -5.53 13.34
C GLN A 576 -6.58 -4.86 14.61
N ASP A 577 -6.82 -5.45 15.80
CA ASP A 577 -6.35 -4.95 17.10
C ASP A 577 -5.26 -5.88 17.70
N VAL A 578 -4.09 -6.01 17.05
CA VAL A 578 -2.93 -6.70 17.64
C VAL A 578 -1.69 -5.84 17.66
#